data_AF-A0AAF3EIL8-F1
#
_entry.id   AF-A0AAF3EIL8-F1
#
_cell.length_a   1.000
_cell.length_b   1.000
_cell.length_c   1.000
_cell.angle_alpha   90.00
_cell.angle_beta   90.00
_cell.angle_gamma   90.00
#
_symmetry.space_group_name_H-M   'P 1'
#
loop_
_entity.id
_entity.type
_entity.pdbx_description
1 polymer ?
#
loop_
_entity_poly.entity_id
_entity_poly.type
_entity_poly.pdbx_seq_one_letter_code
_entity_poly.pdbx_strand_id
1 'polypeptide(L)'
;MKLLVAAVATLAVVFAQTYRPVDPCQLCDYIINQALHHINRGFTEDQLQKELVSDCQSLQRAYGPDVVQNCIDGVNANIDTIYNDLKAGKHPQAVCYDLGQCSNPNDPTGTYPTHHPKFLRK
;
A
#
# COMPACT_ATOMS: atom_id res chain seq x y z
N MET A 1 9.30 -37.10 -35.86
CA MET A 1 9.73 -36.58 -34.54
C MET A 1 9.94 -35.07 -34.63
N LYS A 2 8.88 -34.27 -34.51
CA LYS A 2 8.92 -32.79 -34.58
C LYS A 2 7.69 -32.21 -33.88
N LEU A 3 7.33 -32.74 -32.70
CA LEU A 3 6.10 -32.33 -31.99
C LEU A 3 6.26 -32.24 -30.47
N LEU A 4 7.48 -32.25 -29.91
CA LEU A 4 7.68 -32.25 -28.45
C LEU A 4 8.12 -30.90 -27.86
N VAL A 5 8.35 -29.86 -28.67
CA VAL A 5 8.83 -28.56 -28.15
C VAL A 5 7.69 -27.55 -27.89
N ALA A 6 6.45 -27.84 -28.33
CA ALA A 6 5.34 -26.89 -28.21
C ALA A 6 4.60 -26.95 -26.85
N ALA A 7 4.76 -28.00 -26.05
CA ALA A 7 3.98 -28.20 -24.81
C ALA A 7 4.53 -27.46 -23.58
N VAL A 8 5.79 -27.01 -23.61
CA VAL A 8 6.38 -26.27 -22.48
C VAL A 8 6.16 -24.76 -22.60
N ALA A 9 5.98 -24.27 -23.85
CA ALA A 9 5.75 -22.86 -24.10
C ALA A 9 4.34 -22.40 -23.67
N THR A 10 3.35 -23.29 -23.59
CA THR A 10 1.96 -22.92 -23.28
C THR A 10 1.69 -22.74 -21.79
N LEU A 11 2.53 -23.24 -20.89
CA LEU A 11 2.41 -22.94 -19.46
C LEU A 11 2.96 -21.56 -19.10
N ALA A 12 4.01 -21.09 -19.78
CA ALA A 12 4.60 -19.78 -19.50
C ALA A 12 3.69 -18.60 -19.87
N VAL A 13 2.78 -18.76 -20.84
CA VAL A 13 1.87 -17.67 -21.28
C VAL A 13 0.68 -17.48 -20.33
N VAL A 14 0.34 -18.48 -19.50
CA VAL A 14 -0.80 -18.40 -18.56
C VAL A 14 -0.43 -17.63 -17.28
N PHE A 15 0.84 -17.64 -16.87
CA PHE A 15 1.30 -16.95 -15.65
C PHE A 15 1.63 -15.46 -15.85
N ALA A 16 1.69 -14.98 -17.09
CA ALA A 16 2.06 -13.59 -17.38
C ALA A 16 0.91 -12.58 -17.17
N GLN A 17 -0.30 -13.03 -16.86
CA GLN A 17 -1.48 -12.16 -16.79
C GLN A 17 -2.16 -12.24 -15.43
N THR A 18 -1.75 -11.38 -14.49
CA THR A 18 -2.61 -10.63 -13.52
C THR A 18 -1.84 -9.83 -12.46
N TYR A 19 -0.49 -9.77 -12.45
CA TYR A 19 0.21 -8.88 -11.51
C TYR A 19 -0.07 -7.42 -11.86
N ARG A 20 -0.93 -6.76 -11.06
CA ARG A 20 -1.10 -5.31 -11.07
C ARG A 20 -0.11 -4.77 -10.04
N PRO A 21 1.05 -4.21 -10.47
CA PRO A 21 1.92 -3.56 -9.53
C PRO A 21 1.13 -2.45 -8.84
N VAL A 22 1.03 -2.52 -7.51
CA VAL A 22 0.49 -1.42 -6.72
C VAL A 22 1.57 -0.35 -6.69
N ASP A 23 1.17 0.86 -7.04
CA ASP A 23 2.06 2.00 -7.02
C ASP A 23 2.51 2.28 -5.56
N PRO A 24 3.82 2.42 -5.29
CA PRO A 24 4.33 2.62 -3.94
C PRO A 24 3.75 3.87 -3.25
N CYS A 25 3.53 4.95 -4.02
CA CYS A 25 2.91 6.17 -3.50
C CYS A 25 1.46 5.91 -3.08
N GLN A 26 0.68 5.17 -3.88
CA GLN A 26 -0.69 4.77 -3.52
C GLN A 26 -0.75 3.92 -2.24
N LEU A 27 0.19 2.99 -2.07
CA LEU A 27 0.24 2.15 -0.87
C LEU A 27 0.63 2.98 0.36
N CYS A 28 1.58 3.89 0.21
CA CYS A 28 1.95 4.82 1.27
C CYS A 28 0.76 5.70 1.67
N ASP A 29 0.08 6.31 0.70
CA ASP A 29 -1.10 7.16 0.95
C ASP A 29 -2.17 6.40 1.75
N TYR A 30 -2.41 5.12 1.42
CA TYR A 30 -3.31 4.28 2.21
C TYR A 30 -2.85 4.18 3.67
N ILE A 31 -1.58 3.81 3.91
CA ILE A 31 -1.02 3.67 5.25
C ILE A 31 -1.14 4.98 6.04
N ILE A 32 -0.74 6.11 5.45
CA ILE A 32 -0.72 7.41 6.13
C ILE A 32 -2.13 7.91 6.45
N ASN A 33 -3.11 7.68 5.57
CA ASN A 33 -4.51 8.07 5.84
C ASN A 33 -5.13 7.22 6.96
N GLN A 34 -4.85 5.92 6.99
CA GLN A 34 -5.25 5.06 8.11
C GLN A 34 -4.57 5.52 9.41
N ALA A 35 -3.29 5.88 9.32
CA ALA A 35 -2.53 6.31 10.48
C ALA A 35 -3.12 7.60 11.09
N LEU A 36 -3.40 8.59 10.24
CA LEU A 36 -4.03 9.85 10.65
C LEU A 36 -5.40 9.61 11.29
N HIS A 37 -6.22 8.72 10.72
CA HIS A 37 -7.51 8.34 11.29
C HIS A 37 -7.37 7.77 12.71
N HIS A 38 -6.43 6.86 12.95
CA HIS A 38 -6.21 6.26 14.27
C HIS A 38 -5.59 7.25 15.27
N ILE A 39 -4.62 8.07 14.84
CA ILE A 39 -4.02 9.12 15.68
C ILE A 39 -5.08 10.12 16.16
N ASN A 40 -6.01 10.52 15.28
CA ASN A 40 -7.13 11.41 15.64
C ASN A 40 -8.08 10.79 16.67
N ARG A 41 -8.04 9.46 16.86
CA ARG A 41 -8.79 8.73 17.89
C ARG A 41 -7.99 8.49 19.17
N GLY A 42 -6.78 9.06 19.27
CA GLY A 42 -5.97 9.03 20.48
C GLY A 42 -5.05 7.81 20.62
N PHE A 43 -4.76 7.12 19.51
CA PHE A 43 -3.88 5.95 19.54
C PHE A 43 -2.43 6.35 19.90
N THR A 44 -1.78 5.55 20.75
CA THR A 44 -0.33 5.61 20.95
C THR A 44 0.40 5.01 19.75
N GLU A 45 1.71 5.20 19.65
CA GLU A 45 2.54 4.61 18.59
C GLU A 45 2.45 3.08 18.54
N ASP A 46 2.60 2.41 19.70
CA ASP A 46 2.46 0.95 19.80
C ASP A 46 1.07 0.44 19.38
N GLN A 47 0.02 1.21 19.67
CA GLN A 47 -1.34 0.88 19.26
C GLN A 47 -1.52 1.12 17.76
N LEU A 48 -0.95 2.21 17.25
CA LEU A 48 -0.98 2.55 15.84
C LEU A 48 -0.35 1.45 14.99
N GLN A 49 0.83 0.96 15.36
CA GLN A 49 1.51 -0.10 14.61
C GLN A 49 0.63 -1.33 14.47
N LYS A 50 0.02 -1.78 15.57
CA LYS A 50 -0.84 -2.97 15.59
C LYS A 50 -2.07 -2.79 14.72
N GLU A 51 -2.72 -1.63 14.78
CA GLU A 51 -3.89 -1.35 13.94
C GLU A 51 -3.52 -1.20 12.47
N LEU A 52 -2.41 -0.55 12.14
CA LEU A 52 -1.97 -0.45 10.74
C LEU A 52 -1.63 -1.81 10.14
N VAL A 53 -1.02 -2.72 10.91
CA VAL A 53 -0.80 -4.11 10.48
C VAL A 53 -2.14 -4.83 10.26
N SER A 54 -3.12 -4.62 11.14
CA SER A 54 -4.48 -5.17 10.98
C SER A 54 -5.18 -4.62 9.71
N ASP A 55 -5.06 -3.32 9.47
CA ASP A 55 -5.57 -2.66 8.26
C ASP A 55 -4.93 -3.24 7.00
N CYS A 56 -3.60 -3.42 6.99
CA CYS A 56 -2.88 -4.08 5.89
C CYS A 56 -3.39 -5.51 5.64
N GLN A 57 -3.64 -6.31 6.69
CA GLN A 57 -4.18 -7.66 6.57
C GLN A 57 -5.58 -7.68 5.93
N SER A 58 -6.39 -6.64 6.16
CA SER A 58 -7.72 -6.52 5.55
C SER A 58 -7.69 -6.44 4.01
N LEU A 59 -6.56 -6.02 3.43
CA LEU A 59 -6.37 -5.92 1.98
C LEU A 59 -6.26 -7.27 1.27
N GLN A 60 -6.04 -8.37 2.01
CA GLN A 60 -5.73 -9.68 1.43
C GLN A 60 -6.78 -10.17 0.43
N ARG A 61 -8.07 -9.89 0.68
CA ARG A 61 -9.16 -10.29 -0.22
C ARG A 61 -9.13 -9.56 -1.56
N ALA A 62 -8.59 -8.34 -1.61
CA ALA A 62 -8.64 -7.48 -2.79
C ALA A 62 -7.32 -7.46 -3.58
N TYR A 63 -6.17 -7.59 -2.90
CA TYR A 63 -4.86 -7.32 -3.49
C TYR A 63 -3.87 -8.49 -3.45
N GLY A 64 -4.17 -9.56 -2.71
CA GLY A 64 -3.28 -10.72 -2.59
C GLY A 64 -2.11 -10.51 -1.61
N PRO A 65 -1.30 -11.57 -1.39
CA PRO A 65 -0.33 -11.63 -0.30
C PRO A 65 0.85 -10.65 -0.47
N ASP A 66 1.32 -10.40 -1.69
CA ASP A 66 2.49 -9.55 -1.91
C ASP A 66 2.21 -8.09 -1.51
N VAL A 67 1.01 -7.59 -1.85
CA VAL A 67 0.60 -6.22 -1.48
C VAL A 67 0.40 -6.10 0.03
N VAL A 68 -0.18 -7.12 0.66
CA VAL A 68 -0.33 -7.17 2.12
C VAL A 68 1.03 -7.15 2.81
N GLN A 69 1.98 -7.94 2.32
CA GLN A 69 3.33 -7.99 2.88
C GLN A 69 4.05 -6.65 2.72
N ASN A 70 4.01 -6.05 1.52
CA ASN A 70 4.58 -4.73 1.28
C ASN A 70 3.95 -3.65 2.18
N CYS A 71 2.65 -3.75 2.46
CA CYS A 71 1.96 -2.85 3.39
C CYS A 71 2.50 -3.01 4.81
N ILE A 72 2.57 -4.25 5.30
CA ILE A 72 3.08 -4.56 6.65
C ILE A 72 4.55 -4.13 6.80
N ASP A 73 5.38 -4.40 5.80
CA ASP A 73 6.79 -4.02 5.80
C ASP A 73 6.93 -2.49 5.80
N GLY A 74 6.13 -1.79 5.00
CA GLY A 74 6.07 -0.33 4.98
C GLY A 74 5.68 0.26 6.35
N VAL A 75 4.71 -0.35 7.05
CA VAL A 75 4.33 0.05 8.42
C VAL A 75 5.49 -0.18 9.39
N ASN A 76 6.03 -1.40 9.43
CA ASN A 76 7.05 -1.78 10.41
C ASN A 76 8.36 -1.00 10.22
N ALA A 77 8.73 -0.69 8.98
CA ALA A 77 9.96 0.03 8.69
C ALA A 77 9.86 1.53 9.04
N ASN A 78 8.65 2.10 9.09
CA ASN A 78 8.47 3.55 9.13
C ASN A 78 7.57 4.05 10.28
N ILE A 79 7.13 3.18 11.19
CA ILE A 79 6.14 3.53 12.22
C ILE A 79 6.53 4.76 13.05
N ASP A 80 7.79 4.85 13.50
CA ASP A 80 8.30 5.98 14.26
C ASP A 80 8.15 7.30 13.48
N THR A 81 8.49 7.27 12.19
CA THR A 81 8.40 8.46 11.32
C THR A 81 6.94 8.84 11.07
N ILE A 82 6.11 7.85 10.73
CA ILE A 82 4.66 8.04 10.48
C ILE A 82 3.99 8.66 11.70
N TYR A 83 4.23 8.13 12.90
CA TYR A 83 3.61 8.60 14.12
C TYR A 83 4.03 10.03 14.44
N ASN A 84 5.34 10.29 14.47
CA ASN A 84 5.89 11.58 14.89
C ASN A 84 5.55 12.70 13.92
N ASP A 85 5.65 12.45 12.60
CA ASP A 85 5.33 13.45 11.58
C ASP A 85 3.86 13.85 11.60
N LEU A 86 2.95 12.87 11.70
CA LEU A 86 1.52 13.14 11.77
C LEU A 86 1.13 13.84 13.08
N LYS A 87 1.74 13.48 14.20
CA LYS A 87 1.56 14.19 15.48
C LYS A 87 2.08 15.62 15.45
N ALA A 88 3.12 15.88 14.67
CA ALA A 88 3.65 17.21 14.41
C ALA A 88 2.79 18.02 13.41
N GLY A 89 1.72 17.44 12.88
CA GLY A 89 0.82 18.09 11.92
C GLY A 89 1.35 18.12 10.49
N LYS A 90 2.37 17.30 10.16
CA LYS A 90 2.83 17.17 8.78
C LYS A 90 1.70 16.62 7.90
N HIS A 91 1.57 17.18 6.72
CA HIS A 91 0.55 16.77 5.75
C HIS A 91 0.81 15.34 5.24
N PRO A 92 -0.20 14.46 5.08
CA PRO A 92 -0.01 13.06 4.71
C PRO A 92 0.89 12.82 3.48
N GLN A 93 0.68 13.58 2.41
CA GLN A 93 1.45 13.48 1.17
C GLN A 93 2.92 13.87 1.34
N ALA A 94 3.20 14.82 2.25
CA ALA A 94 4.57 15.19 2.57
C ALA A 94 5.28 14.06 3.33
N VAL A 95 4.56 13.30 4.17
CA VAL A 95 5.12 12.10 4.81
C VAL A 95 5.53 11.07 3.76
N CYS A 96 4.66 10.76 2.79
CA CYS A 96 5.00 9.79 1.75
C CYS A 96 6.11 10.24 0.80
N TYR A 97 6.24 11.55 0.57
CA TYR A 97 7.38 12.13 -0.13
C TYR A 97 8.69 11.97 0.66
N ASP A 98 8.68 12.28 1.96
CA ASP A 98 9.85 12.15 2.83
C ASP A 98 10.30 10.69 2.99
N LEU A 99 9.35 9.75 2.96
CA LEU A 99 9.61 8.30 2.92
C LEU A 99 10.10 7.80 1.54
N GLY A 100 10.23 8.69 0.55
CA GLY A 100 10.69 8.36 -0.80
C GLY A 100 9.71 7.52 -1.62
N GLN A 101 8.46 7.39 -1.18
CA GLN A 101 7.43 6.60 -1.86
C GLN A 101 6.73 7.41 -2.97
N CYS A 102 6.68 8.73 -2.82
CA CYS A 102 6.09 9.67 -3.79
C CYS A 102 7.16 10.63 -4.32
N SER A 103 7.04 11.05 -5.58
CA SER A 103 7.99 11.99 -6.21
C SER A 103 7.64 13.47 -6.06
N ASN A 104 6.43 13.79 -5.56
CA ASN A 104 5.98 15.17 -5.40
C ASN A 104 5.26 15.34 -4.04
N PRO A 105 5.70 16.28 -3.19
CA PRO A 105 5.13 16.49 -1.85
C PRO A 105 3.75 17.17 -1.88
N ASN A 106 3.42 17.81 -3.00
CA ASN A 106 2.16 18.51 -3.23
C ASN A 106 1.29 17.77 -4.22
N ASP A 107 1.60 16.52 -4.54
CA ASP A 107 0.85 15.76 -5.50
C ASP A 107 -0.57 15.56 -4.98
N PRO A 108 -1.59 16.30 -5.48
CA PRO A 108 -2.98 15.92 -5.21
C PRO A 108 -3.31 14.67 -6.04
N THR A 109 -2.37 14.27 -6.91
CA THR A 109 -2.42 13.18 -7.83
C THR A 109 -1.53 12.01 -7.36
N GLY A 110 -1.94 11.31 -6.32
CA GLY A 110 -2.81 10.18 -6.64
C GLY A 110 -3.89 10.59 -7.64
N THR A 111 -3.56 10.80 -8.94
CA THR A 111 -4.59 11.17 -9.91
C THR A 111 -5.43 9.95 -9.82
N TYR A 112 -6.63 10.10 -9.29
CA TYR A 112 -7.55 9.03 -9.19
C TYR A 112 -8.08 8.87 -10.63
N PRO A 113 -7.58 7.94 -11.49
CA PRO A 113 -8.57 7.26 -12.28
C PRO A 113 -9.47 6.62 -11.24
N THR A 114 -10.74 6.56 -11.53
CA THR A 114 -11.81 6.13 -10.63
C THR A 114 -11.76 4.64 -10.25
N HIS A 115 -10.56 4.10 -10.03
CA HIS A 115 -10.21 2.81 -9.49
C HIS A 115 -9.68 2.92 -8.04
N HIS A 116 -10.33 3.67 -7.15
CA HIS A 116 -10.55 3.04 -5.83
C HIS A 116 -11.29 1.78 -6.22
N PRO A 117 -10.92 0.60 -5.70
CA PRO A 117 -11.90 -0.44 -5.58
C PRO A 117 -13.09 0.23 -4.89
N LYS A 118 -14.22 0.37 -5.61
CA LYS A 118 -15.49 0.87 -5.08
C LYS A 118 -15.92 0.13 -3.80
N PHE A 119 -15.24 -0.97 -3.48
CA PHE A 119 -15.37 -1.83 -2.32
C PHE A 119 -14.74 -1.30 -1.02
N LEU A 120 -13.92 -0.23 -1.04
CA LEU A 120 -13.39 0.41 0.17
C LEU A 120 -14.25 1.58 0.67
N ARG A 121 -15.37 1.88 0.00
CA ARG A 121 -16.44 2.70 0.58
C ARG A 121 -17.35 1.77 1.38
N LYS A 122 -17.20 1.77 2.70
CA LYS A 122 -18.34 1.48 3.59
C LYS A 122 -19.04 2.77 3.95
#